data_AF-A0A1C7M0C5-F1
#
_entry.id   AF-A0A1C7M0C5-F1
#
_cell.length_a   1.000
_cell.length_b   1.000
_cell.length_c   1.000
_cell.angle_alpha   90.00
_cell.angle_beta   90.00
_cell.angle_gamma   90.00
#
_symmetry.space_group_name_H-M   'P 1'
#
loop_
_entity.id
_entity.type
_entity.pdbx_description
1 polymer ?
#
loop_
_entity_poly.entity_id
_entity_poly.type
_entity_poly.pdbx_seq_one_letter_code
_entity_poly.pdbx_strand_id
1 'polypeptide(L)'
;MNQDPEAVVSTMPPKQPQLGSLAIQAPSLTPKTVHVSASTCQNLSLFKDLLKEYRKLDDSINMRLNRTTAQFRDRDRSGLSGKGDVEDQACTYIWRELAANWKRRTEIIDYCVGVVDQSMEEKRGSLDAVQLEPSARRSLEGSLYADEVKACNLHLLSVAEFLSSSPSATKSTMN
;
A
#
# COMPACT_ATOMS: atom_id res chain seq x y z
N MET A 1 10.84 -59.68 -17.11
CA MET A 1 10.73 -58.66 -18.17
C MET A 1 10.01 -57.48 -17.55
N ASN A 2 10.78 -56.50 -17.07
CA ASN A 2 10.28 -55.27 -16.47
C ASN A 2 10.21 -54.21 -17.57
N GLN A 3 9.08 -53.52 -17.71
CA GLN A 3 9.05 -52.15 -18.22
C GLN A 3 7.73 -51.48 -17.80
N ASP A 4 7.83 -50.59 -16.83
CA ASP A 4 6.80 -49.64 -16.42
C ASP A 4 6.57 -48.56 -17.50
N PRO A 5 5.37 -47.96 -17.60
CA PRO A 5 5.13 -46.82 -18.48
C PRO A 5 5.59 -45.50 -17.83
N GLU A 6 6.49 -44.78 -18.50
CA GLU A 6 7.00 -43.48 -18.08
C GLU A 6 5.90 -42.41 -18.02
N ALA A 7 5.75 -41.81 -16.84
CA ALA A 7 4.99 -40.59 -16.65
C ALA A 7 5.74 -39.39 -17.25
N VAL A 8 5.17 -38.77 -18.28
CA VAL A 8 5.67 -37.52 -18.85
C VAL A 8 5.40 -36.39 -17.86
N VAL A 9 6.41 -36.05 -17.05
CA VAL A 9 6.46 -34.82 -16.27
C VAL A 9 6.61 -33.65 -17.25
N SER A 10 5.54 -32.88 -17.45
CA SER A 10 5.60 -31.58 -18.13
C SER A 10 6.22 -30.54 -17.19
N THR A 11 7.55 -30.46 -17.21
CA THR A 11 8.31 -29.39 -16.56
C THR A 11 8.15 -28.11 -17.38
N MET A 12 7.30 -27.18 -16.91
CA MET A 12 7.29 -25.82 -17.44
C MET A 12 8.65 -25.15 -17.15
N PRO A 13 9.31 -24.53 -18.14
CA PRO A 13 10.56 -23.83 -17.91
C PRO A 13 10.32 -22.60 -17.03
N PRO A 14 11.28 -22.23 -16.16
CA PRO A 14 11.16 -21.02 -15.34
C PRO A 14 11.04 -19.80 -16.26
N LYS A 15 9.99 -18.98 -16.06
CA LYS A 15 9.79 -17.74 -16.82
C LYS A 15 11.01 -16.85 -16.66
N GLN A 16 11.78 -16.69 -17.74
CA GLN A 16 12.86 -15.72 -17.80
C GLN A 16 12.30 -14.34 -17.49
N PRO A 17 12.99 -13.53 -16.65
CA PRO A 17 12.54 -12.18 -16.38
C PRO A 17 12.48 -11.42 -17.71
N GLN A 18 11.33 -10.84 -18.03
CA GLN A 18 11.21 -9.98 -19.20
C GLN A 18 12.22 -8.85 -19.03
N LEU A 19 13.04 -8.61 -20.06
CA LEU A 19 14.08 -7.58 -20.10
C LEU A 19 13.65 -6.47 -21.05
N GLY A 20 14.19 -5.26 -20.86
CA GLY A 20 13.90 -4.10 -21.72
C GLY A 20 12.57 -3.39 -21.42
N SER A 21 11.98 -2.73 -22.41
CA SER A 21 10.77 -1.92 -22.25
C SER A 21 9.53 -2.73 -21.83
N LEU A 22 9.48 -4.01 -22.20
CA LEU A 22 8.43 -4.96 -21.83
C LEU A 22 8.49 -5.35 -20.34
N ALA A 23 9.69 -5.34 -19.75
CA ALA A 23 9.91 -5.57 -18.31
C ALA A 23 9.16 -4.55 -17.45
N ILE A 24 9.13 -3.30 -17.91
CA ILE A 24 8.53 -2.15 -17.20
C ILE A 24 7.00 -2.16 -17.37
N GLN A 25 6.49 -2.80 -18.42
CA GLN A 25 5.06 -2.92 -18.69
C GLN A 25 4.42 -4.11 -17.95
N ALA A 26 5.22 -5.06 -17.48
CA ALA A 26 4.72 -6.20 -16.73
C ALA A 26 4.04 -5.71 -15.44
N PRO A 27 2.82 -6.21 -15.12
CA PRO A 27 2.21 -5.99 -13.82
C PRO A 27 3.20 -6.37 -12.72
N SER A 28 3.40 -5.49 -11.75
CA SER A 28 4.21 -5.81 -10.57
C SER A 28 3.63 -7.07 -9.94
N LEU A 29 4.45 -8.12 -9.86
CA LEU A 29 4.07 -9.44 -9.36
C LEU A 29 3.38 -9.27 -8.00
N THR A 30 2.07 -9.53 -7.97
CA THR A 30 1.19 -9.68 -6.80
C THR A 30 1.60 -8.85 -5.58
N PRO A 31 0.89 -7.76 -5.23
CA PRO A 31 1.17 -7.06 -3.99
C PRO A 31 1.06 -8.07 -2.85
N LYS A 32 2.19 -8.43 -2.22
CA LYS A 32 2.23 -9.34 -1.09
C LYS A 32 1.25 -8.76 -0.08
N THR A 33 0.16 -9.47 0.17
CA THR A 33 -0.81 -9.07 1.20
C THR A 33 -0.07 -9.15 2.52
N VAL A 34 0.49 -8.03 2.97
CA VAL A 34 1.21 -7.97 4.24
C VAL A 34 0.14 -7.96 5.33
N HIS A 35 0.06 -9.04 6.09
CA HIS A 35 -0.76 -9.08 7.29
C HIS A 35 -0.13 -8.17 8.34
N VAL A 36 -0.84 -7.11 8.72
CA VAL A 36 -0.40 -6.15 9.74
C VAL A 36 -0.88 -6.63 11.11
N SER A 37 0.06 -6.87 12.03
CA SER A 37 -0.23 -7.21 13.42
C SER A 37 -0.26 -5.96 14.31
N ALA A 38 -0.86 -6.07 15.50
CA ALA A 38 -0.84 -4.99 16.50
C ALA A 38 0.59 -4.56 16.88
N SER A 39 1.53 -5.52 16.93
CA SER A 39 2.96 -5.23 17.18
C SER A 39 3.59 -4.35 16.10
N THR A 40 3.16 -4.45 14.84
CA THR A 40 3.61 -3.57 13.76
C THR A 40 3.14 -2.15 13.97
N CYS A 41 1.89 -1.95 14.40
CA CYS A 41 1.33 -0.62 14.65
C CYS A 41 1.99 0.09 15.84
N GLN A 42 2.43 -0.66 16.84
CA GLN A 42 3.15 -0.13 18.01
C GLN A 42 4.61 0.24 17.70
N ASN A 43 5.19 -0.31 16.62
CA ASN A 43 6.52 0.02 16.15
C ASN A 43 6.46 1.02 14.98
N LEU A 44 6.56 2.31 15.31
CA LEU A 44 6.42 3.38 14.32
C LEU A 44 7.46 3.30 13.19
N SER A 45 8.67 2.79 13.45
CA SER A 45 9.69 2.62 12.41
C SER A 45 9.28 1.56 11.40
N LEU A 46 8.84 0.40 11.89
CA LEU A 46 8.37 -0.70 11.04
C LEU A 46 7.13 -0.29 10.23
N PHE A 47 6.20 0.42 10.86
CA PHE A 47 5.02 0.97 10.19
C PHE A 47 5.41 1.97 9.08
N LYS A 48 6.33 2.89 9.35
CA LYS A 48 6.82 3.85 8.34
C LYS A 48 7.49 3.14 7.17
N ASP A 49 8.27 2.09 7.42
CA ASP A 49 8.91 1.32 6.35
C ASP A 49 7.88 0.55 5.51
N LEU A 50 6.84 0.00 6.14
CA LEU A 50 5.71 -0.60 5.43
C LEU A 50 5.02 0.42 4.50
N LEU A 51 4.72 1.62 4.99
CA LEU A 51 4.10 2.67 4.16
C LEU A 51 4.99 3.11 3.00
N LYS A 52 6.32 3.17 3.19
CA LYS A 52 7.27 3.46 2.10
C LYS A 52 7.21 2.40 1.00
N GLU A 53 7.08 1.12 1.34
CA GLU A 53 6.93 0.05 0.35
C GLU A 53 5.63 0.20 -0.44
N TYR A 54 4.51 0.55 0.22
CA TYR A 54 3.27 0.86 -0.49
C TYR A 54 3.39 2.08 -1.41
N ARG A 55 4.17 3.11 -1.03
CA ARG A 55 4.41 4.28 -1.88
C ARG A 55 5.25 3.93 -3.11
N LYS A 56 6.26 3.07 -2.97
CA LYS A 56 7.03 2.55 -4.12
C LYS A 56 6.14 1.79 -5.10
N LEU A 57 5.18 1.03 -4.59
CA LEU A 57 4.19 0.35 -5.42
C LEU A 57 3.29 1.35 -6.15
N ASP A 58 2.79 2.40 -5.48
CA ASP A 58 2.02 3.46 -6.12
C ASP A 58 2.82 4.15 -7.23
N ASP A 59 4.09 4.48 -7.00
CA ASP A 59 4.94 5.13 -8.00
C ASP A 59 5.15 4.22 -9.22
N SER A 60 5.30 2.91 -9.02
CA SER A 60 5.36 1.94 -10.11
C SER A 60 4.06 1.90 -10.93
N ILE A 61 2.90 1.89 -10.27
CA ILE A 61 1.60 1.90 -10.94
C ILE A 61 1.37 3.22 -11.68
N ASN A 62 1.70 4.35 -11.06
CA ASN A 62 1.61 5.68 -11.68
C ASN A 62 2.51 5.81 -12.90
N MET A 63 3.74 5.31 -12.83
CA MET A 63 4.65 5.29 -13.98
C MET A 63 4.08 4.49 -15.15
N ARG A 64 3.41 3.35 -14.87
CA ARG A 64 2.70 2.57 -15.89
C ARG A 64 1.52 3.35 -16.47
N LEU A 65 0.68 3.94 -15.63
CA LEU A 65 -0.47 4.75 -16.06
C LEU A 65 -0.03 5.91 -16.98
N ASN A 66 0.98 6.68 -16.55
CA ASN A 66 1.51 7.81 -17.29
C ASN A 66 2.10 7.37 -18.64
N ARG A 67 2.82 6.25 -18.66
CA ARG A 67 3.40 5.69 -19.89
C ARG A 67 2.32 5.22 -20.85
N THR A 68 1.33 4.46 -20.38
CA THR A 68 0.19 4.00 -21.17
C THR A 68 -0.55 5.19 -21.77
N THR A 69 -0.79 6.23 -20.98
CA THR A 69 -1.42 7.48 -21.44
C THR A 69 -0.59 8.19 -22.52
N ALA A 70 0.74 8.27 -22.35
CA ALA A 70 1.62 8.89 -23.33
C ALA A 70 1.64 8.10 -24.66
N GLN A 71 1.68 6.77 -24.60
CA GLN A 71 1.63 5.91 -25.78
C GLN A 71 0.35 6.13 -26.59
N PHE A 72 -0.80 6.30 -25.92
CA PHE A 72 -2.05 6.59 -26.60
C PHE A 72 -2.05 7.98 -27.26
N ARG A 73 -1.54 9.01 -26.56
CA ARG A 73 -1.39 10.35 -27.15
C ARG A 73 -0.51 10.35 -28.41
N ASP A 74 0.57 9.56 -28.42
CA ASP A 74 1.45 9.45 -29.58
C ASP A 74 0.80 8.69 -30.76
N ARG A 75 0.01 7.65 -30.47
CA ARG A 75 -0.77 6.94 -31.50
C ARG A 75 -1.83 7.82 -32.13
N ASP A 76 -2.49 8.63 -31.31
CA ASP A 76 -3.50 9.59 -31.76
C ASP A 76 -2.89 10.65 -32.67
N ARG A 77 -1.73 11.22 -32.28
CA ARG A 77 -0.94 12.11 -33.14
C ARG A 77 -0.49 11.47 -34.46
N SER A 78 -0.22 10.17 -34.46
CA SER A 78 0.20 9.42 -35.65
C SER A 78 -0.96 9.04 -36.57
N GLY A 79 -2.21 9.37 -36.20
CA GLY A 79 -3.41 8.97 -36.97
C GLY A 79 -3.69 7.47 -36.93
N LEU A 80 -3.06 6.74 -36.00
CA LEU A 80 -3.19 5.29 -35.83
C LEU A 80 -4.25 4.90 -34.79
N SER A 81 -5.03 5.87 -34.27
CA SER A 81 -6.13 5.62 -33.33
C SER A 81 -7.21 4.74 -33.98
N GLY A 82 -7.31 3.49 -33.54
CA GLY A 82 -8.47 2.64 -33.80
C GLY A 82 -9.57 2.95 -32.78
N LYS A 83 -10.84 2.95 -33.20
CA LYS A 83 -11.99 3.22 -32.30
C LYS A 83 -11.93 2.32 -31.05
N GLY A 84 -11.93 2.99 -29.89
CA GLY A 84 -11.63 2.44 -28.57
C GLY A 84 -12.59 1.37 -28.06
N ASP A 85 -11.96 0.42 -27.35
CA ASP A 85 -12.55 -0.44 -26.31
C ASP A 85 -11.39 -1.06 -25.50
N VAL A 86 -10.39 -1.61 -26.20
CA VAL A 86 -9.19 -2.21 -25.58
C VAL A 86 -8.34 -1.18 -24.81
N GLU A 87 -8.32 0.06 -25.29
CA GLU A 87 -7.54 1.17 -24.71
C GLU A 87 -8.17 1.67 -23.40
N ASP A 88 -9.50 1.82 -23.39
CA ASP A 88 -10.27 2.16 -22.19
C ASP A 88 -10.24 1.03 -21.16
N GLN A 89 -10.27 -0.23 -21.60
CA GLN A 89 -10.10 -1.39 -20.73
C GLN A 89 -8.72 -1.42 -20.07
N ALA A 90 -7.65 -1.10 -20.80
CA ALA A 90 -6.29 -1.04 -20.25
C ALA A 90 -6.12 0.08 -19.21
N CYS A 91 -6.63 1.28 -19.50
CA CYS A 91 -6.65 2.39 -18.55
C CYS A 91 -7.48 2.07 -17.30
N THR A 92 -8.67 1.49 -17.50
CA THR A 92 -9.57 1.07 -16.42
C THR A 92 -8.90 0.01 -15.53
N TYR A 93 -8.20 -0.95 -16.12
CA TYR A 93 -7.49 -1.98 -15.37
C TYR A 93 -6.39 -1.39 -14.48
N ILE A 94 -5.52 -0.52 -15.03
CA ILE A 94 -4.46 0.13 -14.24
C ILE A 94 -5.05 1.06 -13.16
N TRP A 95 -6.13 1.77 -13.48
CA TRP A 95 -6.82 2.61 -12.50
C TRP A 95 -7.40 1.79 -11.34
N ARG A 96 -7.98 0.62 -11.62
CA ARG A 96 -8.45 -0.31 -10.59
C ARG A 96 -7.31 -0.80 -9.70
N GLU A 97 -6.14 -1.12 -10.27
CA GLU A 97 -4.95 -1.49 -9.51
C GLU A 97 -4.52 -0.37 -8.54
N LEU A 98 -4.49 0.88 -9.04
CA LEU A 98 -4.14 2.06 -8.24
C LEU A 98 -5.13 2.30 -7.09
N ALA A 99 -6.43 2.33 -7.40
CA ALA A 99 -7.48 2.55 -6.42
C ALA A 99 -7.52 1.45 -5.35
N ALA A 100 -7.32 0.18 -5.74
CA ALA A 100 -7.24 -0.92 -4.80
C ALA A 100 -6.03 -0.79 -3.86
N ASN A 101 -4.89 -0.31 -4.36
CA ASN A 101 -3.69 -0.10 -3.54
C ASN A 101 -3.88 1.04 -2.53
N TRP A 102 -4.48 2.16 -2.96
CA TRP A 102 -4.82 3.27 -2.06
C TRP A 102 -5.80 2.85 -0.96
N LYS A 103 -6.83 2.06 -1.33
CA LYS A 103 -7.78 1.52 -0.35
C LYS A 103 -7.05 0.68 0.70
N ARG A 104 -6.17 -0.23 0.26
CA ARG A 104 -5.40 -1.10 1.16
C ARG A 104 -4.51 -0.31 2.12
N ARG A 105 -3.86 0.75 1.64
CA ARG A 105 -3.04 1.63 2.49
C ARG A 105 -3.90 2.33 3.56
N THR A 106 -5.07 2.81 3.18
CA THR A 106 -6.02 3.45 4.10
C THR A 106 -6.45 2.47 5.19
N GLU A 107 -6.83 1.25 4.82
CA GLU A 107 -7.22 0.18 5.76
C GLU A 107 -6.11 -0.15 6.77
N ILE A 108 -4.84 -0.14 6.34
CA ILE A 108 -3.69 -0.39 7.22
C ILE A 108 -3.51 0.75 8.23
N ILE A 109 -3.64 2.00 7.78
CA ILE A 109 -3.49 3.16 8.65
C ILE A 109 -4.62 3.18 9.68
N ASP A 110 -5.86 2.98 9.25
CA ASP A 110 -7.03 2.99 10.11
C ASP A 110 -6.95 1.88 11.17
N TYR A 111 -6.52 0.68 10.77
CA TYR A 111 -6.27 -0.41 11.71
C TYR A 111 -5.22 -0.02 12.77
N CYS A 112 -4.10 0.58 12.35
CA CYS A 112 -3.06 0.98 13.28
C CYS A 112 -3.46 2.13 14.20
N VAL A 113 -4.26 3.07 13.73
CA VAL A 113 -4.88 4.10 14.57
C VAL A 113 -5.73 3.42 15.65
N GLY A 114 -6.62 2.50 15.28
CA GLY A 114 -7.46 1.76 16.23
C GLY A 114 -6.67 0.98 17.29
N VAL A 115 -5.56 0.33 16.91
CA VAL A 115 -4.70 -0.40 17.86
C VAL A 115 -4.05 0.52 18.88
N VAL A 116 -3.55 1.68 18.44
CA VAL A 116 -2.90 2.64 19.35
C VAL A 116 -3.94 3.33 20.24
N ASP A 117 -5.10 3.69 19.69
CA ASP A 117 -6.20 4.29 20.46
C ASP A 117 -6.73 3.32 21.53
N GLN A 118 -6.84 2.02 21.22
CA GLN A 118 -7.22 1.02 22.21
C GLN A 118 -6.17 0.89 23.33
N SER A 119 -4.88 0.83 22.98
CA SER A 119 -3.77 0.77 23.95
C SER A 119 -3.76 1.99 24.88
N MET A 120 -4.07 3.17 24.33
CA MET A 120 -4.20 4.42 25.05
C MET A 120 -5.36 4.39 26.05
N GLU A 121 -6.53 3.92 25.64
CA GLU A 121 -7.71 3.82 26.49
C GLU A 121 -7.51 2.85 27.65
N GLU A 122 -6.89 1.69 27.39
CA GLU A 122 -6.54 0.71 28.42
C GLU A 122 -5.58 1.29 29.47
N LYS A 123 -4.59 2.09 29.04
CA LYS A 123 -3.65 2.78 29.93
C LYS A 123 -4.33 3.89 30.75
N ARG A 124 -5.24 4.65 30.15
CA ARG A 124 -6.04 5.67 30.85
C ARG A 124 -6.92 5.03 31.92
N GLY A 125 -7.67 3.99 31.57
CA GLY A 125 -8.46 3.22 32.52
C GLY A 125 -7.62 2.61 33.66
N SER A 126 -6.38 2.21 33.38
CA SER A 126 -5.45 1.71 34.39
C SER A 126 -4.91 2.80 35.32
N LEU A 127 -4.77 4.05 34.85
CA LEU A 127 -4.40 5.19 35.70
C LEU A 127 -5.53 5.63 36.64
N ASP A 128 -6.77 5.49 36.17
CA ASP A 128 -7.97 5.83 36.92
C ASP A 128 -8.36 4.71 37.92
N ALA A 129 -7.95 3.46 37.65
CA ALA A 129 -8.12 2.33 38.55
C ALA A 129 -7.08 2.33 39.71
N VAL A 130 -7.58 2.26 40.95
CA VAL A 130 -6.90 1.98 42.25
C VAL A 130 -5.41 2.31 42.38
N GLN A 131 -5.09 3.26 43.29
CA GLN A 131 -3.83 3.45 44.05
C GLN A 131 -2.60 2.67 43.51
N LEU A 132 -2.15 3.03 42.31
CA LEU A 132 -0.86 2.57 41.80
C LEU A 132 0.26 3.16 42.65
N GLU A 133 1.29 2.34 42.93
CA GLU A 133 2.55 2.82 43.49
C GLU A 133 3.05 4.06 42.72
N PRO A 134 3.57 5.11 43.38
CA PRO A 134 3.96 6.36 42.70
C PRO A 134 4.97 6.17 41.57
N SER A 135 5.80 5.13 41.63
CA SER A 135 6.73 4.75 40.57
C SER A 135 6.04 4.08 39.38
N ALA A 136 5.07 3.18 39.63
CA ALA A 136 4.27 2.53 38.61
C ALA A 136 3.40 3.53 37.86
N ARG A 137 2.80 4.49 38.59
CA ARG A 137 2.02 5.58 38.00
C ARG A 137 2.86 6.44 37.04
N ARG A 138 4.05 6.88 37.47
CA ARG A 138 4.98 7.66 36.61
C ARG A 138 5.42 6.89 35.35
N SER A 139 5.68 5.59 35.49
CA SER A 139 6.03 4.73 34.36
C SER A 139 4.88 4.62 33.37
N LEU A 140 3.66 4.42 33.88
CA LEU A 140 2.45 4.30 33.07
C LEU A 140 2.13 5.62 32.35
N GLU A 141 2.19 6.76 33.05
CA GLU A 141 2.05 8.10 32.48
C GLU A 141 3.08 8.36 31.36
N GLY A 142 4.35 7.99 31.56
CA GLY A 142 5.38 8.08 30.52
C GLY A 142 5.07 7.21 29.30
N SER A 143 4.55 6.01 29.52
CA SER A 143 4.14 5.10 28.45
C SER A 143 2.89 5.57 27.71
N LEU A 144 2.00 6.32 28.38
CA LEU A 144 0.81 6.93 27.80
C LEU A 144 1.21 8.08 26.88
N TYR A 145 2.07 8.99 27.36
CA TYR A 145 2.58 10.09 26.54
C TYR A 145 3.29 9.59 25.28
N ALA A 146 4.08 8.52 25.39
CA ALA A 146 4.72 7.91 24.21
C ALA A 146 3.70 7.42 23.19
N ASP A 147 2.59 6.84 23.64
CA ASP A 147 1.52 6.37 22.75
C ASP A 147 0.70 7.53 22.17
N GLU A 148 0.51 8.65 22.88
CA GLU A 148 -0.11 9.87 22.32
C GLU A 148 0.69 10.42 21.14
N VAL A 149 2.02 10.43 21.26
CA VAL A 149 2.90 10.85 20.16
C VAL A 149 2.77 9.91 18.96
N LYS A 150 2.67 8.59 19.20
CA LYS A 150 2.43 7.61 18.13
C LYS A 150 1.07 7.86 17.46
N ALA A 151 0.00 8.02 18.25
CA ALA A 151 -1.35 8.28 17.74
C ALA A 151 -1.40 9.54 16.89
N CYS A 152 -0.75 10.62 17.34
CA CYS A 152 -0.63 11.87 16.58
C CYS A 152 0.11 11.68 15.26
N ASN A 153 1.23 10.94 15.26
CA ASN A 153 1.96 10.63 14.03
C ASN A 153 1.11 9.80 13.05
N LEU A 154 0.38 8.80 13.54
CA LEU A 154 -0.48 7.94 12.73
C LEU A 154 -1.66 8.74 12.14
N HIS A 155 -2.29 9.60 12.94
CA HIS A 155 -3.34 10.51 12.48
C HIS A 155 -2.83 11.46 11.39
N LEU A 156 -1.64 12.04 11.58
CA LEU A 156 -1.04 12.90 10.56
C LEU A 156 -0.81 12.14 9.25
N LEU A 157 -0.38 10.88 9.32
CA LEU A 157 -0.21 10.03 8.14
C LEU A 157 -1.56 9.68 7.48
N SER A 158 -2.61 9.42 8.26
CA SER A 158 -3.97 9.22 7.73
C SER A 158 -4.45 10.46 6.96
N VAL A 159 -4.30 11.65 7.55
CA VAL A 159 -4.67 12.91 6.90
C VAL A 159 -3.83 13.15 5.64
N ALA A 160 -2.52 12.91 5.69
CA ALA A 160 -1.64 13.03 4.54
C ALA A 160 -2.08 12.10 3.40
N GLU A 161 -2.52 10.88 3.72
CA GLU A 161 -3.01 9.93 2.72
C GLU A 161 -4.39 10.25 2.16
N PHE A 162 -5.27 10.82 2.99
CA PHE A 162 -6.55 11.35 2.52
C PHE A 162 -6.33 12.49 1.51
N LEU A 163 -5.39 13.39 1.78
CA LEU A 163 -5.02 14.48 0.87
C LEU A 163 -4.36 13.97 -0.42
N SER A 164 -3.51 12.94 -0.32
CA SER A 164 -2.84 12.34 -1.49
C SER A 164 -3.83 11.62 -2.43
N SER A 165 -4.92 11.10 -1.87
CA SER A 165 -5.95 10.35 -2.60
C SER A 165 -7.07 11.24 -3.15
N SER A 166 -7.10 12.54 -2.81
CA SER A 166 -8.16 13.46 -3.23
C SER A 166 -7.95 13.95 -4.68
N PRO A 167 -8.92 13.72 -5.58
CA PRO A 167 -8.81 14.10 -6.99
C PRO A 167 -8.76 15.62 -7.25
N SER A 168 -8.95 16.45 -6.22
CA SER A 168 -8.87 17.91 -6.34
C SER A 168 -7.45 18.45 -6.31
N ALA A 169 -6.48 17.72 -5.73
CA ALA A 169 -5.09 18.19 -5.62
C ALA A 169 -4.31 18.14 -6.95
N THR A 170 -4.78 17.37 -7.92
CA THR A 170 -4.12 17.18 -9.23
C THR A 170 -4.60 18.12 -10.33
N LYS A 171 -5.64 18.95 -10.07
CA LYS A 171 -6.15 19.92 -11.07
C LYS A 171 -5.30 21.19 -11.23
N SER A 172 -4.33 21.44 -10.35
CA SER A 172 -3.61 22.74 -10.35
C SER A 172 -2.40 22.81 -11.29
N THR A 173 -2.05 21.75 -12.02
CA THR A 173 -0.90 21.74 -12.96
C THR A 173 -1.27 21.45 -14.41
N MET A 174 -2.55 21.51 -14.76
CA MET A 174 -3.01 21.53 -16.15
C MET A 174 -3.73 22.85 -16.43
N ASN A 175 -2.94 23.92 -16.56
CA ASN A 175 -3.28 25.13 -17.32
C ASN A 175 -2.00 25.62 -18.00
#